data_AF-A0A7Y9MVV3-F1
#
_entry.id   AF-A0A7Y9MVV3-F1
#
_cell.length_a   1.000
_cell.length_b   1.000
_cell.length_c   1.000
_cell.angle_alpha   90.00
_cell.angle_beta   90.00
_cell.angle_gamma   90.00
#
_symmetry.space_group_name_H-M   'P 1'
#
loop_
_entity.id
_entity.type
_entity.pdbx_description
1 polymer ?
#
loop_
_entity_poly.entity_id
_entity_poly.type
_entity_poly.pdbx_seq_one_letter_code
_entity_poly.pdbx_strand_id
1 'polypeptide(L)'
;MSEILLFTVEEIFKLSGRPGPVLVPGILNKPSLPSIRIGTPIFIVTPSGDRIDTQIAGVEMINYGRMPLPDSPSAPIGLPSSLSKDQIPIGSKVYLTSTGGDRAGA
;
A
#
# COMPACT_ATOMS: atom_id res chain seq x y z
N MET A 1 -1.91 -15.07 -14.43
CA MET A 1 -2.21 -14.49 -13.11
C MET A 1 -2.34 -12.98 -13.31
N SER A 2 -3.47 -12.39 -12.92
CA SER A 2 -3.67 -10.95 -13.03
C SER A 2 -3.06 -10.26 -11.81
N GLU A 3 -2.01 -9.47 -12.03
CA GLU A 3 -1.42 -8.60 -11.02
C GLU A 3 -2.25 -7.31 -10.96
N ILE A 4 -2.75 -6.96 -9.77
CA ILE A 4 -3.50 -5.71 -9.59
C ILE A 4 -2.53 -4.66 -9.08
N LEU A 5 -2.18 -3.71 -9.94
CA LEU A 5 -1.43 -2.51 -9.53
C LEU A 5 -2.31 -1.70 -8.58
N LEU A 6 -1.81 -1.45 -7.38
CA LEU A 6 -2.48 -0.61 -6.38
C LEU A 6 -2.14 0.85 -6.61
N PHE A 7 -0.84 1.17 -6.66
CA PHE A 7 -0.32 2.52 -6.90
C PHE A 7 1.18 2.51 -7.22
N THR A 8 1.67 3.64 -7.71
CA THR A 8 3.10 3.96 -7.83
C THR A 8 3.51 4.83 -6.65
N VAL A 9 4.62 4.50 -6.00
CA VAL A 9 5.16 5.25 -4.86
C VAL A 9 5.66 6.61 -5.33
N GLU A 10 5.11 7.68 -4.77
CA GLU A 10 5.51 9.06 -5.06
C GLU A 10 6.42 9.63 -3.97
N GLU A 11 6.20 9.23 -2.71
CA GLU A 11 7.03 9.61 -1.57
C GLU A 11 6.88 8.57 -0.45
N ILE A 12 7.82 8.58 0.48
CA ILE A 12 7.91 7.63 1.59
C ILE A 12 8.21 8.39 2.87
N PHE A 13 7.44 8.13 3.91
CA PHE A 13 7.62 8.78 5.21
C PHE A 13 8.03 7.78 6.27
N LYS A 14 8.94 8.18 7.16
CA LYS A 14 9.15 7.51 8.43
C LYS A 14 8.40 8.30 9.49
N LEU A 15 7.21 7.83 9.87
CA LEU A 15 6.39 8.48 10.89
C LEU A 15 6.74 7.91 12.27
N SER A 16 6.92 8.80 13.25
CA SER A 16 7.12 8.38 14.64
C SER A 16 5.91 7.58 15.13
N GLY A 17 6.14 6.46 15.80
CA GLY A 17 5.07 5.58 16.28
C GLY A 17 4.47 4.64 15.21
N ARG A 18 4.98 4.66 13.97
CA ARG A 18 4.68 3.63 12.97
C ARG A 18 5.81 2.60 12.89
N PRO A 19 5.47 1.30 12.69
CA PRO A 19 6.47 0.23 12.74
C PRO A 19 7.50 0.34 11.61
N GLY A 20 7.07 0.71 10.41
CA GLY A 20 7.93 0.85 9.24
C GLY A 20 7.56 2.07 8.39
N PRO A 21 8.13 2.17 7.18
CA PRO A 21 7.87 3.28 6.28
C PRO A 21 6.41 3.30 5.81
N VAL A 22 5.90 4.51 5.60
CA VAL A 22 4.58 4.76 5.04
C VAL A 22 4.74 5.20 3.58
N LEU A 23 4.04 4.53 2.68
CA LEU A 23 4.06 4.81 1.24
C LEU A 23 2.87 5.68 0.85
N VAL A 24 3.13 6.73 0.06
CA VAL A 24 2.10 7.58 -0.54
C VAL A 24 2.19 7.53 -2.08
N PRO A 25 1.09 7.77 -2.82
CA PRO A 25 -0.24 8.24 -2.37
C PRO A 25 -1.02 7.18 -1.60
N GLY A 26 -0.66 5.90 -1.75
CA GLY A 26 -1.34 4.77 -1.13
C GLY A 26 -2.50 4.24 -1.97
N ILE A 27 -3.37 3.45 -1.34
CA ILE A 27 -4.45 2.75 -2.05
C ILE A 27 -5.59 3.73 -2.34
N LEU A 28 -5.95 3.88 -3.61
CA LEU A 28 -7.11 4.67 -4.02
C LEU A 28 -8.41 3.99 -3.59
N ASN A 29 -9.35 4.75 -3.06
CA ASN A 29 -10.69 4.27 -2.75
C ASN A 29 -11.51 4.12 -4.05
N LYS A 30 -11.36 2.98 -4.73
CA LYS A 30 -12.02 2.68 -6.00
C LYS A 30 -12.86 1.40 -5.90
N PRO A 31 -14.10 1.38 -6.46
CA PRO A 31 -14.96 0.19 -6.43
C PRO A 31 -14.37 -1.05 -7.13
N SER A 32 -13.41 -0.86 -8.04
CA SER A 32 -12.78 -1.95 -8.79
C SER A 32 -11.66 -2.67 -8.02
N LEU A 33 -11.24 -2.15 -6.87
CA LEU A 33 -10.23 -2.79 -6.04
C LEU A 33 -10.89 -3.71 -5.00
N PRO A 34 -10.30 -4.88 -4.71
CA PRO A 34 -10.78 -5.73 -3.63
C PRO A 34 -10.62 -5.04 -2.28
N SER A 35 -11.26 -5.58 -1.25
CA SER A 35 -11.04 -5.13 0.13
C SER A 35 -9.58 -5.39 0.53
N ILE A 36 -8.88 -4.32 0.91
CA ILE A 36 -7.49 -4.37 1.34
C ILE A 36 -7.43 -3.96 2.82
N ARG A 37 -6.70 -4.75 3.62
CA ARG A 37 -6.61 -4.62 5.07
C ARG A 37 -5.17 -4.80 5.56
N ILE A 38 -4.94 -4.51 6.83
CA ILE A 38 -3.69 -4.90 7.49
C ILE A 38 -3.51 -6.42 7.36
N GLY A 39 -2.28 -6.85 7.06
CA GLY A 39 -1.92 -8.23 6.77
C GLY A 39 -2.15 -8.65 5.30
N THR A 40 -2.75 -7.80 4.46
CA THR A 40 -2.89 -8.12 3.03
C THR A 40 -1.50 -8.27 2.39
N PRO A 41 -1.18 -9.42 1.77
CA PRO A 41 0.07 -9.62 1.06
C PRO A 41 0.15 -8.74 -0.18
N ILE A 42 1.31 -8.10 -0.35
CA ILE A 42 1.64 -7.26 -1.49
C ILE A 42 3.06 -7.58 -1.96
N PHE A 43 3.39 -7.13 -3.16
CA PHE A 43 4.78 -7.05 -3.58
C PHE A 43 5.08 -5.69 -4.19
N ILE A 44 6.33 -5.26 -4.02
CA ILE A 44 6.83 -3.99 -4.52
C ILE A 44 7.85 -4.31 -5.60
N VAL A 45 7.73 -3.66 -6.76
CA VAL A 45 8.71 -3.71 -7.84
C VAL A 45 9.42 -2.37 -7.90
N THR A 46 10.73 -2.35 -7.65
CA THR A 46 11.54 -1.15 -7.71
C THR A 46 11.74 -0.70 -9.17
N PRO A 47 12.17 0.55 -9.43
CA PRO A 47 12.56 0.98 -10.77
C PRO A 47 13.72 0.18 -11.39
N SER A 48 14.58 -0.43 -10.57
CA SER A 48 15.63 -1.36 -11.03
C SER A 48 15.09 -2.74 -11.42
N GLY A 49 13.82 -3.03 -11.12
CA GLY A 49 13.17 -4.32 -11.39
C GLY A 49 13.24 -5.32 -10.23
N ASP A 50 13.81 -4.94 -9.09
CA ASP A 50 13.88 -5.80 -7.91
C ASP A 50 12.49 -5.98 -7.29
N ARG A 51 12.20 -7.21 -6.84
CA ARG A 51 10.94 -7.56 -6.20
C ARG A 51 11.13 -7.70 -4.69
N ILE A 52 10.24 -7.06 -3.93
CA ILE A 52 10.16 -7.16 -2.47
C ILE A 52 8.77 -7.67 -2.11
N ASP A 53 8.69 -8.93 -1.67
CA ASP A 53 7.46 -9.51 -1.12
C ASP A 53 7.26 -9.07 0.33
N THR A 54 6.07 -8.58 0.66
CA THR A 54 5.75 -8.07 1.99
C THR A 54 4.23 -8.08 2.24
N GLN A 55 3.78 -7.37 3.27
CA GLN A 55 2.38 -7.20 3.61
C GLN A 55 2.10 -5.79 4.14
N ILE A 56 0.84 -5.38 4.10
CA ILE A 56 0.43 -4.11 4.70
C ILE A 56 0.47 -4.22 6.22
N ALA A 57 1.19 -3.32 6.89
CA ALA A 57 1.27 -3.26 8.36
C ALA A 57 0.36 -2.18 8.96
N GLY A 58 -0.08 -1.21 8.16
CA GLY A 58 -0.97 -0.14 8.60
C GLY A 58 -1.69 0.51 7.43
N VAL A 59 -2.84 1.11 7.72
CA VAL A 59 -3.57 1.96 6.77
C VAL A 59 -3.79 3.30 7.46
N GLU A 60 -3.24 4.36 6.89
CA GLU A 60 -3.33 5.70 7.45
C GLU A 60 -4.63 6.36 7.00
N MET A 61 -5.48 6.74 7.94
CA MET A 61 -6.72 7.45 7.67
C MET A 61 -6.50 8.96 7.81
N ILE A 62 -6.83 9.71 6.76
CA ILE A 62 -6.84 11.16 6.80
C ILE A 62 -8.23 11.62 7.22
N ASN A 63 -8.32 12.35 8.34
CA ASN A 63 -9.56 13.01 8.74
C ASN A 63 -9.63 14.39 8.06
N TYR A 64 -10.52 14.52 7.07
CA TYR A 64 -10.74 15.78 6.33
C TYR A 64 -11.60 16.80 7.10
N GLY A 65 -12.12 16.44 8.28
CA GLY A 65 -12.93 17.32 9.11
C GLY A 65 -14.18 17.79 8.37
N ARG A 66 -14.33 19.11 8.22
CA ARG A 66 -15.45 19.74 7.49
C ARG A 66 -15.16 19.99 6.01
N MET A 67 -13.95 19.67 5.54
CA MET A 67 -13.61 19.82 4.13
C MET A 67 -14.27 18.70 3.31
N PRO A 68 -14.65 18.97 2.05
CA PRO A 68 -15.05 17.91 1.13
C PRO A 68 -13.93 16.86 0.99
N LEU A 69 -14.32 15.60 0.81
CA LEU A 69 -13.36 14.57 0.41
C LEU A 69 -12.79 14.94 -0.98
N PRO A 70 -11.51 14.65 -1.24
CA PRO A 70 -10.97 14.71 -2.59
C PRO A 70 -11.75 13.80 -3.54
N ASP A 71 -11.80 14.13 -4.83
CA ASP A 71 -12.46 13.31 -5.86
C ASP A 71 -11.89 11.89 -5.96
N SER A 72 -10.64 11.70 -5.54
CA SER A 72 -9.94 10.42 -5.53
C SER A 72 -9.17 10.26 -4.22
N PRO A 73 -9.86 9.94 -3.12
CA PRO A 73 -9.20 9.80 -1.84
C PRO A 73 -8.34 8.53 -1.85
N SER A 74 -7.08 8.66 -1.41
CA SER A 74 -6.20 7.53 -1.17
C SER A 74 -5.91 7.38 0.33
N ALA A 75 -5.60 6.15 0.72
CA ALA A 75 -5.13 5.82 2.05
C ALA A 75 -3.66 5.39 1.99
N PRO A 76 -2.72 6.17 2.55
CA PRO A 76 -1.33 5.75 2.67
C PRO A 76 -1.22 4.43 3.43
N ILE A 77 -0.26 3.60 3.04
CA ILE A 77 -0.05 2.29 3.68
C ILE A 77 1.28 2.25 4.42
N GLY A 78 1.26 1.72 5.64
CA GLY A 78 2.46 1.41 6.41
C GLY A 78 2.98 0.03 6.08
N LEU A 79 4.31 -0.12 6.05
CA LEU A 79 5.00 -1.39 5.90
C LEU A 79 5.55 -1.91 7.24
N PRO A 80 5.93 -3.20 7.32
CA PRO A 80 6.54 -3.76 8.51
C PRO A 80 7.88 -3.09 8.83
N SER A 81 8.32 -3.18 10.09
CA SER A 81 9.59 -2.61 10.57
C SER A 81 10.84 -3.26 9.97
N SER A 82 10.68 -4.42 9.32
CA SER A 82 11.76 -5.09 8.58
C SER A 82 12.13 -4.37 7.28
N LEU A 83 11.29 -3.44 6.80
CA LEU A 83 11.57 -2.62 5.63
C LEU A 83 11.98 -1.21 6.05
N SER A 84 12.93 -0.66 5.32
CA SER A 84 13.43 0.71 5.45
C SER A 84 13.09 1.54 4.22
N LYS A 85 13.05 2.87 4.36
CA LYS A 85 12.77 3.78 3.24
C LYS A 85 13.79 3.61 2.10
N ASP A 86 15.05 3.35 2.41
CA ASP A 86 16.12 3.27 1.42
C ASP A 86 16.02 2.04 0.51
N GLN A 87 15.27 1.01 0.91
CA GLN A 87 15.01 -0.18 0.10
C GLN A 87 13.93 0.05 -0.97
N ILE A 88 13.19 1.16 -0.89
CA ILE A 88 12.04 1.42 -1.75
C ILE A 88 12.28 2.78 -2.42
N PRO A 89 12.76 2.81 -3.67
CA PRO A 89 12.89 4.06 -4.39
C PRO A 89 11.52 4.69 -4.73
N ILE A 90 11.48 6.01 -4.86
CA ILE A 90 10.37 6.68 -5.54
C ILE A 90 10.22 6.10 -6.96
N GLY A 91 8.98 5.94 -7.42
CA GLY A 91 8.66 5.28 -8.68
C GLY A 91 8.49 3.76 -8.57
N SER A 92 8.74 3.17 -7.39
CA SER A 92 8.40 1.77 -7.13
C SER A 92 6.90 1.52 -7.32
N LYS A 93 6.53 0.34 -7.81
CA LYS A 93 5.14 -0.04 -8.05
C LYS A 93 4.68 -1.06 -7.02
N VAL A 94 3.52 -0.82 -6.42
CA VAL A 94 2.94 -1.69 -5.39
C VAL A 94 1.80 -2.49 -5.99
N TYR A 95 1.86 -3.80 -5.85
CA TYR A 95 0.89 -4.74 -6.41
C TYR A 95 0.26 -5.59 -5.33
N LEU A 96 -1.01 -5.95 -5.53
CA LEU A 96 -1.66 -6.98 -4.74
C LEU A 96 -1.15 -8.36 -5.15
N THR A 97 -0.76 -9.17 -4.18
CA THR A 97 -0.40 -10.57 -4.46
C THR A 97 -1.66 -11.35 -4.83
N SER A 98 -1.68 -11.94 -6.01
CA SER A 98 -2.72 -12.88 -6.45
C SER A 98 -2.54 -14.23 -5.75
N THR A 99 -2.69 -14.24 -4.43
CA THR A 99 -2.79 -15.51 -3.69
C THR A 99 -4.23 -15.96 -3.81
N GLY A 100 -4.47 -16.98 -4.65
CA GLY A 100 -5.79 -17.55 -4.89
C GLY A 100 -6.53 -17.89 -3.59
N GLY A 101 -7.55 -17.09 -3.29
CA GLY A 101 -8.53 -17.35 -2.25
C GLY A 101 -9.52 -16.18 -2.18
N ASP A 102 -10.79 -16.29 -2.58
CA ASP A 102 -11.63 -17.48 -2.75
C ASP A 102 -11.30 -18.58 -1.73
N ARG A 103 -11.06 -18.14 -0.49
CA ARG A 103 -11.35 -18.95 0.68
C ARG A 103 -12.31 -18.14 1.54
N ALA A 104 -13.56 -18.28 1.14
CA ALA A 104 -14.72 -18.57 1.97
C ALA A 104 -14.52 -18.50 3.50
N GLY A 105 -15.52 -17.88 4.13
CA GLY A 105 -15.85 -18.01 5.55
C GLY A 105 -15.99 -16.64 6.19
N ALA A 106 -17.09 -16.29 6.83
CA ALA A 106 -18.36 -16.97 7.09
C ALA A 106 -19.31 -15.87 7.60
#